data_AF-A0AAW2J2E5-F1
#
_entry.id   AF-A0AAW2J2E5-F1
#
_cell.length_a   1.000
_cell.length_b   1.000
_cell.length_c   1.000
_cell.angle_alpha   90.00
_cell.angle_beta   90.00
_cell.angle_gamma   90.00
#
_symmetry.space_group_name_H-M   'P 1'
#
loop_
_entity.id
_entity.type
_entity.pdbx_description
1 polymer ?
#
loop_
_entity_poly.entity_id
_entity_poly.type
_entity_poly.pdbx_seq_one_letter_code
_entity_poly.pdbx_strand_id
1 'polypeptide(L)'
;MVIPGPFNPKHLIDVYLESLIEELLQLWHVGARTYDHATDRPFIMRTVLMWAVNDLPAYGMASGWSTSGFMGCPVYMDDTRAFHLQHGRKACYFDCHKQFLPAHHPY
;
A
#
# COMPACT_ATOMS: atom_id res chain seq x y z
N MET A 1 -3.78 12.66 8.04
CA MET A 1 -4.66 11.47 7.90
C MET A 1 -5.88 11.89 7.11
N VAL A 2 -5.93 11.54 5.82
CA VAL A 2 -7.12 11.77 4.99
C VAL A 2 -8.10 10.64 5.30
N ILE A 3 -9.24 10.97 5.88
CA ILE A 3 -10.33 10.01 6.09
C ILE A 3 -11.07 9.93 4.75
N PRO A 4 -11.14 8.76 4.11
CA PRO A 4 -11.87 8.65 2.87
C PRO A 4 -13.35 8.98 3.09
N GLY A 5 -13.91 9.80 2.20
CA GLY A 5 -15.33 10.16 2.24
C GLY A 5 -16.24 8.96 1.92
N PRO A 6 -17.57 9.12 2.05
CA PRO A 6 -18.55 8.06 1.82
C PRO A 6 -18.51 7.47 0.39
N PHE A 7 -17.92 8.19 -0.57
CA PHE A 7 -17.73 7.75 -1.96
C PHE A 7 -16.33 7.17 -2.21
N ASN A 8 -15.67 6.62 -1.19
CA ASN A 8 -14.35 6.02 -1.35
C ASN A 8 -14.41 4.81 -2.31
N PRO A 9 -13.60 4.80 -3.40
CA PRO A 9 -13.51 3.69 -4.32
C PRO A 9 -12.77 2.47 -3.75
N LYS A 10 -12.53 2.37 -2.42
CA LYS A 10 -11.91 1.21 -1.77
C LYS A 10 -12.54 -0.13 -2.20
N HIS A 11 -13.86 -0.13 -2.43
CA HIS A 11 -14.61 -1.30 -2.87
C HIS A 11 -14.56 -1.56 -4.39
N LEU A 12 -13.98 -0.65 -5.17
CA LEU A 12 -13.83 -0.71 -6.63
C LEU A 12 -12.36 -0.80 -7.05
N ILE A 13 -11.43 -0.92 -6.10
CA ILE A 13 -10.00 -0.95 -6.41
C ILE A 13 -9.64 -2.14 -7.31
N ASP A 14 -10.36 -3.25 -7.15
CA ASP A 14 -10.32 -4.43 -8.01
C ASP A 14 -10.67 -4.10 -9.47
N VAL A 15 -11.73 -3.33 -9.70
CA VAL A 15 -12.13 -2.87 -11.04
C VAL A 15 -11.02 -2.02 -11.69
N TYR A 16 -10.36 -1.15 -10.91
CA TYR A 16 -9.25 -0.34 -11.44
C TYR A 16 -7.98 -1.16 -11.70
N LEU A 17 -7.77 -2.26 -10.96
CA LEU A 17 -6.61 -3.13 -11.14
C LEU A 17 -6.80 -4.15 -12.26
N GLU A 18 -8.03 -4.44 -12.68
CA GLU A 18 -8.34 -5.38 -13.75
C GLU A 18 -7.57 -5.06 -15.04
N SER A 19 -7.67 -3.82 -15.54
CA SER A 19 -6.94 -3.41 -16.75
C SER A 19 -5.43 -3.51 -16.59
N LEU A 20 -4.89 -3.18 -15.41
CA LEU A 20 -3.46 -3.34 -15.13
C LEU A 20 -3.03 -4.81 -15.16
N ILE A 21 -3.84 -5.71 -14.59
CA ILE A 21 -3.58 -7.15 -14.59
C ILE A 21 -3.61 -7.69 -16.01
N GLU A 22 -4.59 -7.29 -16.83
CA GLU A 22 -4.69 -7.69 -18.24
C GLU A 22 -3.45 -7.26 -19.03
N GLU A 23 -3.02 -6.01 -18.87
CA GLU A 23 -1.81 -5.50 -19.54
C GLU A 23 -0.55 -6.24 -19.10
N LEU A 24 -0.39 -6.50 -17.80
CA LEU A 24 0.75 -7.26 -17.27
C LEU A 24 0.76 -8.70 -17.78
N LEU A 25 -0.40 -9.36 -17.86
CA LEU A 25 -0.53 -10.70 -18.44
C LEU A 25 -0.18 -10.70 -19.94
N GLN A 26 -0.64 -9.69 -20.69
CA GLN A 26 -0.30 -9.53 -22.10
C GLN A 26 1.21 -9.33 -22.28
N LEU A 27 1.84 -8.47 -21.47
CA LEU A 27 3.29 -8.26 -21.49
C LEU A 27 4.08 -9.51 -21.08
N TRP A 28 3.55 -10.34 -20.20
CA TRP A 28 4.21 -11.57 -19.78
C TRP A 28 4.13 -12.69 -20.84
N HIS A 29 2.93 -12.92 -21.39
CA HIS A 29 2.68 -14.02 -22.32
C HIS A 29 3.10 -13.71 -23.75
N VAL A 30 2.74 -12.51 -24.25
CA VAL A 30 3.00 -12.06 -25.62
C VAL A 30 4.27 -11.21 -25.65
N GLY A 31 4.37 -10.25 -24.73
CA GLY A 31 5.39 -9.21 -24.75
C GLY A 31 5.07 -8.06 -25.71
N ALA A 32 5.84 -6.99 -25.62
CA ALA A 32 5.72 -5.82 -26.48
C ALA A 32 6.97 -5.67 -27.35
N ARG A 33 6.80 -5.30 -28.62
CA ARG A 33 7.94 -4.97 -29.49
C ARG A 33 8.49 -3.61 -29.06
N THR A 34 9.72 -3.61 -28.56
CA THR A 34 10.40 -2.43 -28.01
C THR A 34 11.76 -2.29 -28.68
N TYR A 35 12.33 -1.08 -28.62
CA TYR A 35 13.65 -0.79 -29.15
C TYR A 35 14.68 -0.71 -28.03
N ASP A 36 15.78 -1.45 -28.17
CA ASP A 36 16.92 -1.32 -27.28
C ASP A 36 17.93 -0.32 -27.88
N HIS A 37 18.06 0.84 -27.25
CA HIS A 37 19.00 1.88 -27.66
C HIS A 37 20.46 1.44 -27.49
N ALA A 38 20.78 0.55 -26.55
CA ALA A 38 22.16 0.12 -26.33
C ALA A 38 22.66 -0.80 -27.47
N THR A 39 21.77 -1.61 -28.04
CA THR A 39 22.11 -2.55 -29.12
C THR A 39 21.64 -2.12 -30.50
N ASP A 40 20.92 -0.99 -30.59
CA ASP A 40 20.35 -0.42 -31.82
C ASP A 40 19.42 -1.40 -32.55
N ARG A 41 18.67 -2.22 -31.79
CA ARG A 41 17.87 -3.33 -32.32
C ARG A 41 16.50 -3.45 -31.65
N PRO A 42 15.47 -3.92 -32.38
CA PRO A 42 14.20 -4.27 -31.79
C PRO A 42 14.29 -5.60 -31.03
N PHE A 43 13.59 -5.69 -29.89
CA PHE A 43 13.42 -6.92 -29.13
C PHE A 43 11.98 -7.03 -28.60
N ILE A 44 11.62 -8.21 -28.09
CA ILE A 44 10.34 -8.41 -27.40
C ILE A 44 10.58 -8.24 -25.90
N MET A 45 10.06 -7.14 -25.35
CA MET A 45 10.09 -6.87 -23.92
C MET A 45 8.99 -7.65 -23.22
N ARG A 46 9.36 -8.31 -22.12
CA ARG A 46 8.41 -8.90 -21.16
C ARG A 46 8.61 -8.24 -19.81
N THR A 47 7.51 -8.00 -19.11
CA THR A 47 7.52 -7.29 -17.83
C THR A 47 6.80 -8.13 -16.79
N VAL A 48 7.28 -8.06 -15.55
CA VAL A 48 6.63 -8.64 -14.37
C VAL A 48 6.58 -7.57 -13.27
N LEU A 49 5.46 -7.47 -12.57
CA LEU A 49 5.34 -6.62 -11.38
C LEU A 49 5.89 -7.38 -10.17
N MET A 50 6.93 -6.85 -9.53
CA MET A 50 7.52 -7.48 -8.34
C MET A 50 6.97 -6.92 -7.03
N TRP A 51 6.97 -5.59 -6.87
CA TRP A 51 6.40 -4.90 -5.70
C TRP A 51 5.89 -3.52 -6.07
N ALA A 52 4.90 -3.04 -5.33
CA ALA A 52 4.38 -1.68 -5.42
C ALA A 52 4.69 -0.92 -4.12
N VAL A 53 5.24 0.29 -4.26
CA VAL A 53 5.45 1.19 -3.11
C VAL A 53 4.17 1.99 -2.91
N ASN A 54 3.54 1.80 -1.76
CA ASN A 54 2.28 2.44 -1.41
C ASN A 54 2.46 3.28 -0.15
N ASP A 55 1.79 4.43 -0.08
CA ASP A 55 1.61 5.10 1.20
C ASP A 55 0.64 4.28 2.10
N LEU A 56 0.55 4.63 3.38
CA LEU A 56 -0.27 3.86 4.32
C LEU A 56 -1.75 3.77 3.89
N PRO A 57 -2.41 4.85 3.42
CA PRO A 57 -3.75 4.77 2.85
C PRO A 57 -3.88 3.85 1.64
N ALA A 58 -2.99 3.97 0.64
CA ALA A 58 -3.00 3.14 -0.56
C ALA A 58 -2.75 1.66 -0.20
N TYR A 59 -1.87 1.39 0.76
CA TYR A 59 -1.64 0.04 1.27
C TYR A 59 -2.93 -0.56 1.82
N GLY A 60 -3.70 0.17 2.64
CA GLY A 60 -4.98 -0.30 3.18
C GLY A 60 -6.06 -0.54 2.12
N MET A 61 -5.97 0.15 0.98
CA MET A 61 -6.85 -0.12 -0.17
C MET A 61 -6.40 -1.36 -0.94
N ALA A 62 -5.11 -1.45 -1.30
CA ALA A 62 -4.58 -2.54 -2.12
C ALA A 62 -4.52 -3.88 -1.39
N SER A 63 -4.21 -3.90 -0.10
CA SER A 63 -4.09 -5.14 0.70
C SER A 63 -5.38 -5.52 1.43
N GLY A 64 -6.40 -4.66 1.42
CA GLY A 64 -7.57 -4.80 2.28
C GLY A 64 -7.29 -4.52 3.76
N TRP A 65 -6.07 -4.14 4.14
CA TRP A 65 -5.70 -3.88 5.52
C TRP A 65 -6.49 -2.72 6.15
N SER A 66 -6.77 -2.83 7.45
CA SER A 66 -7.36 -1.73 8.20
C SER A 66 -6.27 -0.70 8.52
N THR A 67 -6.39 0.51 8.00
CA THR A 67 -5.48 1.63 8.34
C THR A 67 -5.97 2.44 9.54
N SER A 68 -7.03 1.97 10.21
CA SER A 68 -7.63 2.61 11.37
C SER A 68 -8.03 1.58 12.44
N GLY A 69 -8.46 2.07 13.61
CA GLY A 69 -8.72 1.19 14.76
C GLY A 69 -7.42 0.72 15.41
N PHE A 70 -7.44 -0.38 16.15
CA PHE A 70 -6.27 -0.93 16.87
C PHE A 70 -5.32 -1.73 15.97
N MET A 71 -5.81 -2.20 14.82
CA MET A 71 -5.03 -2.93 13.82
C MET A 71 -4.47 -2.01 12.73
N GLY A 72 -4.39 -0.71 13.00
CA GLY A 72 -3.98 0.31 12.02
C GLY A 72 -2.53 0.16 11.56
N CYS A 73 -1.68 -0.42 12.39
CA CYS A 73 -0.27 -0.63 12.11
C CYS A 73 -0.06 -2.00 11.46
N PRO A 74 0.41 -2.08 10.20
CA PRO A 74 0.68 -3.38 9.57
C PRO A 74 1.90 -4.11 10.15
N VAL A 75 2.74 -3.40 10.92
CA VAL A 75 3.95 -3.97 11.53
C VAL A 75 3.64 -4.65 12.87
N TYR A 76 2.86 -3.99 13.72
CA TYR A 76 2.50 -4.50 15.05
C TYR A 76 1.17 -5.23 15.09
N MET A 77 0.27 -4.96 14.14
CA MET A 77 -1.06 -5.56 14.09
C MET A 77 -1.83 -5.34 15.41
N ASP A 78 -1.96 -6.35 16.25
CA ASP A 78 -2.59 -6.33 17.57
C ASP A 78 -1.63 -5.99 18.72
N ASP A 79 -0.31 -6.14 18.54
CA ASP A 79 0.73 -5.79 19.53
C ASP A 79 0.98 -4.27 19.67
N THR A 80 0.02 -3.44 19.25
CA THR A 80 0.12 -1.98 19.39
C THR A 80 -0.19 -1.56 20.82
N ARG A 81 0.50 -0.50 21.31
CA ARG A 81 0.13 0.16 22.58
C ARG A 81 -1.03 1.15 22.42
N ALA A 82 -1.79 1.04 21.33
CA ALA A 82 -2.92 1.92 21.09
C ALA A 82 -3.94 1.81 22.23
N PHE A 83 -4.62 2.90 22.53
CA PHE A 83 -5.62 2.95 23.60
C PHE A 83 -6.88 3.69 23.17
N HIS A 84 -7.99 3.45 23.86
CA HIS A 84 -9.23 4.19 23.63
C HIS A 84 -9.17 5.54 24.36
N LEU A 85 -9.50 6.63 23.65
CA LEU A 85 -9.79 7.90 24.33
C LEU A 85 -11.03 7.74 25.22
N GLN A 86 -10.94 8.17 26.47
CA GLN A 86 -11.99 7.95 27.48
C GLN A 86 -13.36 8.49 27.04
N HIS A 87 -13.41 9.70 26.48
CA HIS A 87 -14.67 10.34 26.08
C HIS A 87 -15.03 10.12 24.61
N GLY A 88 -14.02 9.96 23.74
CA GLY A 88 -14.23 9.81 22.29
C GLY A 88 -14.40 8.35 21.83
N ARG A 89 -13.97 7.38 22.64
CA ARG A 89 -13.90 5.94 22.31
C ARG A 89 -13.22 5.63 20.97
N LYS A 90 -12.39 6.55 20.47
CA LYS A 90 -11.58 6.36 19.28
C LYS A 90 -10.25 5.73 19.68
N ALA A 91 -9.76 4.82 18.85
CA ALA A 91 -8.39 4.32 18.96
C ALA A 91 -7.42 5.50 18.80
N CYS A 92 -6.47 5.60 19.72
CA CYS A 92 -5.46 6.63 19.75
C CYS A 92 -4.08 5.99 19.78
N TYR A 93 -3.18 6.55 18.98
CA TYR A 93 -1.78 6.18 18.91
C TYR A 93 -0.87 7.29 19.46
N PHE A 94 -1.47 8.26 20.16
CA PHE A 94 -0.72 9.36 20.77
C PHE A 94 0.27 8.78 21.78
N ASP A 95 1.52 9.25 21.74
CA ASP A 95 2.64 8.70 22.52
C ASP A 95 3.06 7.24 22.22
N CYS A 96 2.47 6.60 21.20
CA CYS A 96 2.91 5.30 20.68
C CYS A 96 3.98 5.43 19.58
N HIS A 97 4.40 6.66 19.25
CA HIS A 97 5.25 6.98 18.09
C HIS A 97 6.71 6.55 18.23
N LYS A 98 7.18 6.18 19.44
CA LYS A 98 8.58 5.79 19.70
C LYS A 98 8.81 4.31 19.96
N GLN A 99 7.85 3.43 19.61
CA GLN A 99 8.00 2.00 19.92
C GLN A 99 9.26 1.36 19.31
N PHE A 100 9.79 1.93 18.22
CA PHE A 100 10.99 1.42 17.51
C PHE A 100 12.24 2.26 17.70
N LEU A 101 12.16 3.33 18.49
CA LEU A 101 13.29 4.22 18.71
C LEU A 101 13.86 3.94 20.11
N PRO A 102 15.19 3.91 20.27
CA PRO A 102 15.80 3.83 21.60
C PRO A 102 15.20 4.88 22.53
N ALA A 103 15.13 4.60 23.83
CA ALA A 103 14.57 5.53 24.82
C ALA A 103 15.22 6.93 24.80
N HIS A 104 16.47 7.02 24.31
CA HIS A 104 17.23 8.25 24.17
C HIS A 104 17.32 8.78 22.73
N HIS A 105 16.47 8.30 21.82
CA HIS A 105 16.47 8.78 20.44
C HIS A 105 16.07 10.27 20.41
N PRO A 106 16.84 11.12 19.69
CA PRO A 106 16.67 12.58 19.72
C PRO A 106 15.36 13.08 19.08
N TYR A 107 14.63 12.19 18.39
CA TYR A 107 13.33 12.45 17.77
C TYR A 107 12.33 11.40 18.23
#